data_AF-A0A9X1Q4B9-F1
#
_entry.id   AF-A0A9X1Q4B9-F1
#
_cell.length_a   1.000
_cell.length_b   1.000
_cell.length_c   1.000
_cell.angle_alpha   90.00
_cell.angle_beta   90.00
_cell.angle_gamma   90.00
#
_symmetry.space_group_name_H-M   'P 1'
#
loop_
_entity.id
_entity.type
_entity.pdbx_description
1 polymer ?
#
loop_
_entity_poly.entity_id
_entity_poly.type
_entity_poly.pdbx_seq_one_letter_code
_entity_poly.pdbx_strand_id
1 'polypeptide(L)'
;MSDPATPPRSLAEALRARDDASLAVLLRSRPDLITPVPTDLTQLATRAGTRASVVRALERLDRCALQTAEALAVAADPATYDELLALMAGDEGDPAVVAALPHALGTLREQALVWGADDRLRLVRTARELLAPSPQHPSPTGLGPTVQEASAGMSPGRIQEIVTTAGLPSTHDAVSAVSSLSALFGDRRRMTALLADAPEESREVLSRLVWGPPYGQVTADPAPRLRWLLDRGLLLPTAPGTVVLPREVALHLRAGRAHRTTEPLPPPVEAAATHRPQVVDSTAAGQAYTALTTVEELLKDWHEGGPAVLRAGGLSVRDLKRTAVALDVSEPLAAFWVELAYTAGLLASDGEADERYAATPAYDEWLEQPVAQRWAVLAQAWLTATRTAGVVGGRDAKDRTLSALGPGLDRSAAPEVRHRVLTLLAGLPEGTSPSAESVLARLRWERPLRGPQREDDLRGRLARWTLSEAELLGVTGRGALSAHGRALLGAPQPEPAADAGEQPAGPGDKLPVHH
;
A
#
# COMPACT_ATOMS: atom_id res chain seq x y z
N MET A 1 36.37 14.38 -17.28
CA MET A 1 35.46 15.33 -17.95
C MET A 1 34.57 14.50 -18.88
N SER A 2 33.41 14.06 -18.38
CA SER A 2 32.44 13.30 -19.17
C SER A 2 31.57 14.28 -19.96
N ASP A 3 31.45 14.03 -21.25
CA ASP A 3 30.68 14.81 -22.22
C ASP A 3 29.19 14.87 -21.83
N PRO A 4 28.58 16.05 -21.65
CA PRO A 4 27.19 16.19 -21.23
C PRO A 4 26.26 16.11 -22.45
N ALA A 5 26.08 14.96 -23.08
CA ALA A 5 25.07 14.84 -24.16
C ALA A 5 24.63 13.42 -24.57
N THR A 6 25.17 12.33 -24.03
CA THR A 6 24.71 10.99 -24.45
C THR A 6 23.72 10.42 -23.43
N PRO A 7 22.43 10.24 -23.80
CA PRO A 7 21.46 9.62 -22.91
C PRO A 7 21.87 8.17 -22.61
N PRO A 8 21.66 7.69 -21.37
CA PRO A 8 22.09 6.36 -20.96
C PRO A 8 21.41 5.30 -21.84
N ARG A 9 22.16 4.27 -22.23
CA ARG A 9 21.70 3.13 -23.04
C ARG A 9 21.32 1.92 -22.21
N SER A 10 21.64 1.93 -20.92
CA SER A 10 21.31 0.87 -19.97
C SER A 10 21.06 1.44 -18.56
N LEU A 11 20.41 0.64 -17.71
CA LEU A 11 20.26 0.97 -16.29
C LEU A 11 21.62 1.17 -15.59
N ALA A 12 22.63 0.36 -15.94
CA ALA A 12 23.96 0.49 -15.35
C ALA A 12 24.61 1.84 -15.69
N GLU A 13 24.47 2.32 -16.92
CA GLU A 13 24.93 3.67 -17.31
C GLU A 13 24.15 4.77 -16.59
N ALA A 14 22.83 4.61 -16.47
CA ALA A 14 22.00 5.55 -15.73
C ALA A 14 22.39 5.63 -14.24
N LEU A 15 22.75 4.51 -13.60
CA LEU A 15 23.24 4.49 -12.23
C LEU A 15 24.63 5.11 -12.08
N ARG A 16 25.54 4.90 -13.06
CA ARG A 16 26.88 5.54 -13.08
C ARG A 16 26.82 7.06 -13.16
N ALA A 17 25.76 7.62 -13.73
CA ALA A 17 25.56 9.05 -13.85
C ALA A 17 24.93 9.71 -12.60
N ARG A 18 24.51 8.92 -11.59
CA ARG A 18 23.92 9.46 -10.35
C ARG A 18 25.00 9.95 -9.39
N ASP A 19 24.63 10.95 -8.59
CA ASP A 19 25.44 11.38 -7.45
C ASP A 19 25.30 10.41 -6.25
N ASP A 20 26.21 10.56 -5.28
CA ASP A 20 26.27 9.71 -4.09
C ASP A 20 24.99 9.83 -3.23
N ALA A 21 24.38 11.00 -3.19
CA ALA A 21 23.13 11.23 -2.47
C ALA A 21 21.99 10.40 -3.06
N SER A 22 21.83 10.41 -4.39
CA SER A 22 20.82 9.64 -5.11
C SER A 22 21.07 8.13 -4.99
N LEU A 23 22.34 7.70 -4.99
CA LEU A 23 22.68 6.29 -4.74
C LEU A 23 22.37 5.89 -3.30
N ALA A 24 22.65 6.73 -2.31
CA ALA A 24 22.28 6.46 -0.92
C ALA A 24 20.75 6.34 -0.76
N VAL A 25 19.97 7.20 -1.42
CA VAL A 25 18.50 7.09 -1.45
C VAL A 25 18.05 5.75 -2.05
N LEU A 26 18.63 5.32 -3.18
CA LEU A 26 18.34 4.03 -3.79
C LEU A 26 18.58 2.87 -2.80
N LEU A 27 19.73 2.84 -2.11
CA LEU A 27 20.07 1.75 -1.20
C LEU A 27 19.21 1.73 0.07
N ARG A 28 18.78 2.90 0.58
CA ARG A 28 17.80 2.98 1.68
C ARG A 28 16.42 2.50 1.25
N SER A 29 15.99 2.88 0.05
CA SER A 29 14.69 2.47 -0.50
C SER A 29 14.66 0.99 -0.89
N ARG A 30 15.81 0.43 -1.30
CA ARG A 30 15.98 -0.98 -1.68
C ARG A 30 17.16 -1.65 -0.93
N PRO A 31 17.00 -1.94 0.38
CA PRO A 31 18.03 -2.59 1.20
C PRO A 31 18.38 -4.00 0.74
N ASP A 32 17.54 -4.63 -0.07
CA ASP A 32 17.84 -5.93 -0.67
C ASP A 32 18.98 -5.88 -1.70
N LEU A 33 19.33 -4.70 -2.22
CA LEU A 33 20.43 -4.52 -3.17
C LEU A 33 21.82 -4.70 -2.55
N ILE A 34 21.93 -4.52 -1.22
CA ILE A 34 23.20 -4.55 -0.47
C ILE A 34 23.45 -5.88 0.24
N THR A 35 22.62 -6.90 0.00
CA THR A 35 22.76 -8.23 0.62
C THR A 35 22.93 -9.32 -0.45
N PRO A 36 24.17 -9.76 -0.76
CA PRO A 36 25.45 -9.26 -0.25
C PRO A 36 25.83 -7.89 -0.86
N VAL A 37 26.88 -7.21 -0.39
CA VAL A 37 27.26 -5.89 -0.93
C VAL A 37 27.70 -6.03 -2.41
N PRO A 38 27.23 -5.17 -3.33
CA PRO A 38 27.64 -5.25 -4.73
C PRO A 38 29.07 -4.73 -4.93
N THR A 39 29.82 -5.36 -5.84
CA THR A 39 31.21 -4.99 -6.16
C THR A 39 31.32 -3.77 -7.07
N ASP A 40 30.28 -3.52 -7.88
CA ASP A 40 30.22 -2.39 -8.81
C ASP A 40 28.76 -2.05 -9.19
N LEU A 41 28.58 -0.93 -9.91
CA LEU A 41 27.27 -0.43 -10.33
C LEU A 41 26.59 -1.30 -11.41
N THR A 42 27.35 -2.13 -12.13
CA THR A 42 26.77 -3.08 -13.09
C THR A 42 26.11 -4.22 -12.33
N GLN A 43 26.76 -4.77 -11.31
CA GLN A 43 26.17 -5.77 -10.44
C GLN A 43 24.95 -5.22 -9.67
N LEU A 44 25.03 -3.97 -9.20
CA LEU A 44 23.90 -3.28 -8.58
C LEU A 44 22.70 -3.20 -9.55
N ALA A 45 22.93 -2.79 -10.81
CA ALA A 45 21.90 -2.72 -11.84
C ALA A 45 21.29 -4.10 -12.16
N THR A 46 22.11 -5.14 -12.29
CA THR A 46 21.65 -6.51 -12.51
C THR A 46 20.76 -6.99 -11.36
N ARG A 47 21.15 -6.75 -10.11
CA ARG A 47 20.35 -7.11 -8.94
C ARG A 47 19.04 -6.33 -8.87
N ALA A 48 19.09 -5.03 -9.14
CA ALA A 48 17.90 -4.18 -9.19
C ALA A 48 16.88 -4.63 -10.25
N GLY A 49 17.34 -5.28 -11.32
CA GLY A 49 16.49 -5.88 -12.34
C GLY A 49 15.97 -7.29 -12.02
N THR A 50 16.41 -7.95 -10.95
CA THR A 50 15.94 -9.31 -10.63
C THR A 50 14.48 -9.33 -10.22
N ARG A 51 13.75 -10.41 -10.54
CA ARG A 51 12.32 -10.54 -10.22
C ARG A 51 12.03 -10.36 -8.73
N ALA A 52 12.79 -10.99 -7.85
CA ALA A 52 12.58 -10.88 -6.40
C ALA A 52 12.74 -9.43 -5.91
N SER A 53 13.76 -8.73 -6.41
CA SER A 53 14.05 -7.35 -6.03
C SER A 53 13.00 -6.37 -6.58
N VAL A 54 12.58 -6.57 -7.84
CA VAL A 54 11.52 -5.76 -8.46
C VAL A 54 10.17 -5.96 -7.76
N VAL A 55 9.79 -7.19 -7.41
CA VAL A 55 8.55 -7.45 -6.66
C VAL A 55 8.53 -6.68 -5.34
N ARG A 56 9.62 -6.75 -4.56
CA ARG A 56 9.74 -6.01 -3.30
C ARG A 56 9.68 -4.50 -3.48
N ALA A 57 10.29 -3.97 -4.54
CA ALA A 57 10.23 -2.55 -4.87
C ALA A 57 8.79 -2.12 -5.20
N LEU A 58 8.09 -2.88 -6.04
CA LEU A 58 6.69 -2.62 -6.40
C LEU A 58 5.74 -2.69 -5.20
N GLU A 59 5.96 -3.60 -4.25
CA GLU A 59 5.19 -3.70 -2.98
C GLU A 59 5.40 -2.51 -2.04
N ARG A 60 6.45 -1.70 -2.27
CA ARG A 60 6.78 -0.50 -1.49
C ARG A 60 6.46 0.80 -2.21
N LEU A 61 5.85 0.74 -3.38
CA LEU A 61 5.33 1.94 -4.02
C LEU A 61 4.05 2.38 -3.32
N ASP A 62 3.78 3.68 -3.27
CA ASP A 62 2.44 4.16 -3.02
C ASP A 62 1.54 3.93 -4.26
N ARG A 63 0.25 4.19 -4.12
CA ARG A 63 -0.74 3.99 -5.18
C ARG A 63 -0.43 4.82 -6.42
N CYS A 64 -0.02 6.08 -6.28
CA CYS A 64 0.25 6.94 -7.43
C CYS A 64 1.46 6.44 -8.23
N ALA A 65 2.56 6.10 -7.55
CA ALA A 65 3.75 5.54 -8.18
C ALA A 65 3.49 4.14 -8.79
N LEU A 66 2.70 3.29 -8.13
CA LEU A 66 2.28 2.01 -8.69
C LEU A 66 1.43 2.19 -9.96
N GLN A 67 0.42 3.06 -9.92
CA GLN A 67 -0.42 3.35 -11.09
C GLN A 67 0.40 3.92 -12.25
N THR A 68 1.39 4.75 -11.95
CA THR A 68 2.35 5.30 -12.93
C THR A 68 3.18 4.18 -13.57
N ALA A 69 3.68 3.22 -12.77
CA ALA A 69 4.41 2.06 -13.29
C ALA A 69 3.52 1.15 -14.14
N GLU A 70 2.26 0.95 -13.74
CA GLU A 70 1.25 0.19 -14.49
C GLU A 70 0.91 0.86 -15.82
N ALA A 71 0.78 2.19 -15.86
CA ALA A 71 0.59 2.96 -17.09
C ALA A 71 1.81 2.87 -18.02
N LEU A 72 3.02 3.01 -17.48
CA LEU A 72 4.26 2.81 -18.25
C LEU A 72 4.37 1.39 -18.82
N ALA A 73 3.87 0.37 -18.10
CA ALA A 73 3.91 -1.02 -18.56
C ALA A 73 3.03 -1.27 -19.79
N VAL A 74 1.97 -0.47 -19.99
CA VAL A 74 1.06 -0.55 -21.15
C VAL A 74 1.35 0.51 -22.24
N ALA A 75 2.21 1.49 -21.94
CA ALA A 75 2.73 2.47 -22.90
C ALA A 75 3.73 1.86 -23.89
N ALA A 76 4.13 2.63 -24.91
CA ALA A 76 5.24 2.29 -25.79
C ALA A 76 6.56 2.05 -25.01
N ASP A 77 7.54 1.39 -25.65
CA ASP A 77 8.87 1.20 -25.09
C ASP A 77 9.97 1.61 -26.10
N PRO A 78 10.65 2.76 -25.90
CA PRO A 78 10.46 3.71 -24.81
C PRO A 78 9.18 4.56 -24.95
N ALA A 79 8.66 5.07 -23.84
CA ALA A 79 7.53 6.02 -23.81
C ALA A 79 8.03 7.46 -23.62
N THR A 80 7.25 8.45 -24.06
CA THR A 80 7.48 9.86 -23.67
C THR A 80 6.76 10.19 -22.37
N TYR A 81 7.19 11.27 -21.71
CA TYR A 81 6.48 11.82 -20.55
C TYR A 81 5.05 12.24 -20.93
N ASP A 82 4.85 12.85 -22.10
CA ASP A 82 3.53 13.27 -22.57
C ASP A 82 2.59 12.09 -22.81
N GLU A 83 3.10 10.97 -23.33
CA GLU A 83 2.33 9.72 -23.47
C GLU A 83 1.92 9.18 -22.10
N LEU A 84 2.87 9.12 -21.15
CA LEU A 84 2.58 8.70 -19.78
C LEU A 84 1.55 9.62 -19.10
N LEU A 85 1.69 10.94 -19.28
CA LEU A 85 0.77 11.92 -18.74
C LEU A 85 -0.63 11.76 -19.34
N ALA A 86 -0.75 11.55 -20.64
CA ALA A 86 -2.03 11.28 -21.29
C ALA A 86 -2.68 9.99 -20.77
N LEU A 87 -1.90 8.93 -20.53
CA LEU A 87 -2.38 7.67 -19.95
C LEU A 87 -2.87 7.82 -18.51
N MET A 88 -2.26 8.71 -17.74
CA MET A 88 -2.62 8.92 -16.34
C MET A 88 -3.75 9.94 -16.18
N ALA A 89 -3.65 11.10 -16.83
CA ALA A 89 -4.56 12.23 -16.66
C ALA A 89 -5.77 12.19 -17.60
N GLY A 90 -5.71 11.37 -18.67
CA GLY A 90 -6.71 11.33 -19.73
C GLY A 90 -6.70 12.57 -20.61
N ASP A 91 -7.59 12.59 -21.61
CA ASP A 91 -7.68 13.65 -22.62
C ASP A 91 -8.02 15.03 -22.02
N GLU A 92 -8.75 15.05 -20.89
CA GLU A 92 -9.12 16.28 -20.17
C GLU A 92 -7.99 16.83 -19.29
N GLY A 93 -6.97 16.02 -18.99
CA GLY A 93 -5.81 16.45 -18.20
C GLY A 93 -6.14 16.76 -16.74
N ASP A 94 -6.46 15.73 -15.93
CA ASP A 94 -6.70 15.88 -14.49
C ASP A 94 -5.55 16.68 -13.81
N PRO A 95 -5.83 17.87 -13.24
CA PRO A 95 -4.81 18.75 -12.68
C PRO A 95 -4.10 18.14 -11.46
N ALA A 96 -4.78 17.29 -10.67
CA ALA A 96 -4.17 16.62 -9.54
C ALA A 96 -3.14 15.59 -10.01
N VAL A 97 -3.44 14.88 -11.11
CA VAL A 97 -2.50 13.95 -11.75
C VAL A 97 -1.32 14.71 -12.36
N VAL A 98 -1.58 15.81 -13.08
CA VAL A 98 -0.52 16.65 -13.67
C VAL A 98 0.47 17.12 -12.60
N ALA A 99 -0.03 17.54 -11.43
CA ALA A 99 0.81 17.99 -10.33
C ALA A 99 1.58 16.83 -9.64
N ALA A 100 0.96 15.65 -9.50
CA ALA A 100 1.54 14.52 -8.78
C ALA A 100 2.51 13.67 -9.60
N LEU A 101 2.31 13.59 -10.93
CA LEU A 101 3.07 12.69 -11.81
C LEU A 101 4.59 12.89 -11.76
N PRO A 102 5.15 14.12 -11.72
CA PRO A 102 6.59 14.32 -11.59
C PRO A 102 7.18 13.65 -10.35
N HIS A 103 6.48 13.72 -9.21
CA HIS A 103 6.91 13.08 -7.97
C HIS A 103 6.84 11.55 -8.08
N ALA A 104 5.73 11.02 -8.59
CA ALA A 104 5.57 9.57 -8.79
C ALA A 104 6.66 9.00 -9.72
N LEU A 105 6.96 9.66 -10.84
CA LEU A 105 8.04 9.29 -11.74
C LEU A 105 9.42 9.42 -11.09
N GLY A 106 9.61 10.46 -10.26
CA GLY A 106 10.79 10.64 -9.41
C GLY A 106 11.03 9.43 -8.51
N THR A 107 10.01 8.99 -7.78
CA THR A 107 10.05 7.79 -6.92
C THR A 107 10.44 6.53 -7.71
N LEU A 108 9.86 6.32 -8.91
CA LEU A 108 10.22 5.19 -9.76
C LEU A 108 11.68 5.25 -10.24
N ARG A 109 12.19 6.45 -10.55
CA ARG A 109 13.60 6.66 -10.89
C ARG A 109 14.48 6.40 -9.67
N GLU A 110 14.20 6.99 -8.53
CA GLU A 110 14.96 6.79 -7.28
C GLU A 110 15.12 5.31 -6.93
N GLN A 111 14.05 4.52 -7.09
CA GLN A 111 14.07 3.07 -6.84
C GLN A 111 14.64 2.22 -8.00
N ALA A 112 15.21 2.85 -9.04
CA ALA A 112 15.78 2.18 -10.22
C ALA A 112 14.78 1.25 -10.94
N LEU A 113 13.49 1.61 -10.91
CA LEU A 113 12.43 0.93 -11.68
C LEU A 113 12.25 1.58 -13.05
N VAL A 114 12.54 2.88 -13.17
CA VAL A 114 12.52 3.62 -14.44
C VAL A 114 13.87 4.30 -14.67
N TRP A 115 14.30 4.34 -15.93
CA TRP A 115 15.49 5.05 -16.37
C TRP A 115 15.26 5.69 -17.75
N GLY A 116 16.19 6.54 -18.19
CA GLY A 116 16.06 7.32 -19.42
C GLY A 116 15.53 8.73 -19.19
N ALA A 117 15.71 9.59 -20.19
CA ALA A 117 15.22 10.97 -20.21
C ALA A 117 13.69 11.01 -20.44
N ASP A 118 13.07 12.17 -20.25
CA ASP A 118 11.61 12.34 -20.33
C ASP A 118 11.05 12.08 -21.74
N ASP A 119 11.87 12.16 -22.79
CA ASP A 119 11.50 11.78 -24.16
C ASP A 119 11.59 10.27 -24.41
N ARG A 120 12.24 9.51 -23.53
CA ARG A 120 12.49 8.07 -23.67
C ARG A 120 12.53 7.35 -22.32
N LEU A 121 11.41 7.38 -21.60
CA LEU A 121 11.19 6.66 -20.36
C LEU A 121 11.20 5.15 -20.60
N ARG A 122 11.96 4.43 -19.77
CA ARG A 122 12.09 2.97 -19.83
C ARG A 122 11.82 2.36 -18.48
N LEU A 123 10.71 1.64 -18.37
CA LEU A 123 10.44 0.74 -17.27
C LEU A 123 11.40 -0.46 -17.36
N VAL A 124 11.98 -0.89 -16.23
CA VAL A 124 12.84 -2.08 -16.24
C VAL A 124 12.04 -3.29 -16.73
N ARG A 125 12.66 -4.09 -17.61
CA ARG A 125 12.01 -5.21 -18.32
C ARG A 125 11.20 -6.11 -17.40
N THR A 126 11.76 -6.50 -16.27
CA THR A 126 11.09 -7.38 -15.31
C THR A 126 9.89 -6.72 -14.63
N ALA A 127 9.89 -5.40 -14.42
CA ALA A 127 8.70 -4.69 -13.93
C ALA A 127 7.62 -4.64 -15.03
N ARG A 128 8.00 -4.38 -16.29
CA ARG A 128 7.08 -4.44 -17.43
C ARG A 128 6.45 -5.83 -17.55
N GLU A 129 7.22 -6.90 -17.51
CA GLU A 129 6.73 -8.29 -17.55
C GLU A 129 5.79 -8.63 -16.37
N LEU A 130 5.98 -8.00 -15.21
CA LEU A 130 5.14 -8.19 -14.02
C LEU A 130 3.83 -7.40 -14.03
N LEU A 131 3.75 -6.32 -14.80
CA LEU A 131 2.65 -5.35 -14.77
C LEU A 131 1.84 -5.31 -16.07
N ALA A 132 2.47 -5.65 -17.19
CA ALA A 132 1.82 -5.71 -18.50
C ALA A 132 0.77 -6.84 -18.53
N PRO A 133 -0.33 -6.67 -19.28
CA PRO A 133 -1.34 -7.69 -19.45
C PRO A 133 -0.76 -8.97 -20.04
N SER A 134 -1.21 -10.12 -19.54
CA SER A 134 -1.03 -11.40 -20.21
C SER A 134 -2.32 -12.22 -20.11
N PRO A 135 -2.51 -13.25 -20.96
CA PRO A 135 -3.68 -14.13 -20.87
C PRO A 135 -3.86 -14.81 -19.50
N GLN A 136 -2.75 -15.02 -18.77
CA GLN A 136 -2.72 -15.67 -17.46
C GLN A 136 -2.81 -14.68 -16.30
N HIS A 137 -2.47 -13.41 -16.55
CA HIS A 137 -2.49 -12.33 -15.56
C HIS A 137 -3.19 -11.10 -16.16
N PRO A 138 -4.48 -10.88 -15.86
CA PRO A 138 -5.16 -9.67 -16.30
C PRO A 138 -4.43 -8.44 -15.74
N SER A 139 -4.24 -7.43 -16.58
CA SER A 139 -3.54 -6.20 -16.16
C SER A 139 -4.30 -5.53 -15.02
N PRO A 140 -3.61 -4.91 -14.04
CA PRO A 140 -4.25 -4.04 -13.04
C PRO A 140 -5.07 -2.90 -13.66
N THR A 141 -4.72 -2.47 -14.88
CA THR A 141 -5.45 -1.45 -15.65
C THR A 141 -6.71 -1.99 -16.34
N GLY A 142 -6.88 -3.32 -16.41
CA GLY A 142 -7.91 -3.98 -17.21
C GLY A 142 -7.72 -3.85 -18.73
N LEU A 143 -6.61 -3.27 -19.21
CA LEU A 143 -6.35 -3.16 -20.65
C LEU A 143 -5.95 -4.50 -21.25
N GLY A 144 -6.38 -4.72 -22.50
CA GLY A 144 -5.99 -5.86 -23.31
C GLY A 144 -4.62 -5.74 -24.00
N PRO A 145 -4.28 -6.74 -24.82
CA PRO A 145 -3.17 -6.65 -25.78
C PRO A 145 -3.39 -5.50 -26.78
N THR A 146 -2.31 -5.01 -27.38
CA THR A 146 -2.38 -4.08 -28.52
C THR A 146 -3.03 -4.75 -29.73
N VAL A 147 -3.47 -3.97 -30.72
CA VAL A 147 -3.91 -4.51 -32.01
C VAL A 147 -2.84 -5.39 -32.63
N GLN A 148 -1.56 -5.00 -32.53
CA GLN A 148 -0.44 -5.79 -33.04
C GLN A 148 -0.31 -7.15 -32.34
N GLU A 149 -0.42 -7.18 -31.02
CA GLU A 149 -0.37 -8.41 -30.23
C GLU A 149 -1.60 -9.30 -30.49
N ALA A 150 -2.80 -8.71 -30.54
CA ALA A 150 -4.06 -9.42 -30.76
C ALA A 150 -4.22 -9.93 -32.19
N SER A 151 -3.52 -9.35 -33.16
CA SER A 151 -3.49 -9.80 -34.55
C SER A 151 -2.40 -10.81 -34.87
N ALA A 152 -1.54 -11.14 -33.89
CA ALA A 152 -0.53 -12.16 -34.06
C ALA A 152 -1.18 -13.50 -34.43
N GLY A 153 -0.82 -14.05 -35.60
CA GLY A 153 -1.34 -15.32 -36.09
C GLY A 153 -2.63 -15.23 -36.92
N MET A 154 -3.22 -14.04 -37.11
CA MET A 154 -4.30 -13.85 -38.08
C MET A 154 -3.79 -13.97 -39.52
N SER A 155 -4.64 -14.47 -40.42
CA SER A 155 -4.28 -14.56 -41.84
C SER A 155 -4.19 -13.16 -42.46
N PRO A 156 -3.24 -12.91 -43.39
CA PRO A 156 -3.12 -11.61 -44.05
C PRO A 156 -4.42 -11.15 -44.72
N GLY A 157 -5.15 -12.08 -45.37
CA GLY A 157 -6.44 -11.79 -46.00
C GLY A 157 -7.48 -11.26 -45.01
N ARG A 158 -7.59 -11.87 -43.82
CA ARG A 158 -8.54 -11.42 -42.80
C ARG A 158 -8.20 -10.02 -42.28
N ILE A 159 -6.92 -9.70 -42.09
CA ILE A 159 -6.50 -8.36 -41.67
C ILE A 159 -6.86 -7.32 -42.74
N GLN A 160 -6.67 -7.64 -44.03
CA GLN A 160 -7.06 -6.74 -45.13
C GLN A 160 -8.57 -6.52 -45.23
N GLU A 161 -9.38 -7.55 -44.99
CA GLU A 161 -10.84 -7.42 -44.88
C GLU A 161 -11.23 -6.43 -43.78
N ILE A 162 -10.59 -6.53 -42.61
CA ILE A 162 -10.83 -5.62 -41.47
C ILE A 162 -10.44 -4.18 -41.84
N VAL A 163 -9.25 -3.98 -42.41
CA VAL A 163 -8.76 -2.65 -42.85
C VAL A 163 -9.75 -2.03 -43.84
N THR A 164 -10.17 -2.78 -44.85
CA THR A 164 -11.11 -2.30 -45.87
C THR A 164 -12.47 -1.97 -45.26
N THR A 165 -12.98 -2.82 -44.38
CA THR A 165 -14.29 -2.61 -43.73
C THR A 165 -14.27 -1.44 -42.73
N ALA A 166 -13.12 -1.16 -42.12
CA ALA A 166 -12.89 0.02 -41.30
C ALA A 166 -12.73 1.33 -42.11
N GLY A 167 -12.87 1.27 -43.45
CA GLY A 167 -12.80 2.43 -44.34
C GLY A 167 -11.37 2.90 -44.64
N LEU A 168 -10.37 2.04 -44.42
CA LEU A 168 -8.98 2.30 -44.76
C LEU A 168 -8.63 1.75 -46.15
N PRO A 169 -7.67 2.36 -46.87
CA PRO A 169 -7.16 1.78 -48.10
C PRO A 169 -6.42 0.46 -47.82
N SER A 170 -6.57 -0.51 -48.73
CA SER A 170 -5.82 -1.77 -48.67
C SER A 170 -4.31 -1.52 -48.73
N THR A 171 -3.53 -2.30 -48.00
CA THR A 171 -2.06 -2.19 -47.96
C THR A 171 -1.38 -3.37 -48.67
N HIS A 172 -0.07 -3.28 -48.90
CA HIS A 172 0.69 -4.33 -49.60
C HIS A 172 1.08 -5.52 -48.71
N ASP A 173 1.00 -5.40 -47.39
CA ASP A 173 1.36 -6.47 -46.44
C ASP A 173 0.61 -6.33 -45.09
N ALA A 174 0.63 -7.41 -44.31
CA ALA A 174 -0.08 -7.51 -43.03
C ALA A 174 0.46 -6.56 -41.94
N VAL A 175 1.77 -6.30 -41.90
CA VAL A 175 2.39 -5.38 -40.92
C VAL A 175 1.92 -3.96 -41.17
N SER A 176 1.93 -3.51 -42.44
CA SER A 176 1.42 -2.21 -42.83
C SER A 176 -0.09 -2.06 -42.58
N ALA A 177 -0.87 -3.14 -42.78
CA ALA A 177 -2.29 -3.17 -42.46
C ALA A 177 -2.55 -3.01 -40.95
N VAL A 178 -1.84 -3.78 -40.11
CA VAL A 178 -1.92 -3.69 -38.65
C VAL A 178 -1.51 -2.29 -38.17
N SER A 179 -0.42 -1.74 -38.70
CA SER A 179 0.04 -0.38 -38.37
C SER A 179 -1.01 0.68 -38.74
N SER A 180 -1.65 0.55 -39.90
CA SER A 180 -2.72 1.46 -40.33
C SER A 180 -3.95 1.36 -39.42
N LEU A 181 -4.29 0.16 -38.95
CA LEU A 181 -5.39 -0.05 -38.01
C LEU A 181 -5.06 0.51 -36.62
N SER A 182 -3.86 0.25 -36.09
CA SER A 182 -3.39 0.88 -34.85
C SER A 182 -3.41 2.41 -34.93
N ALA A 183 -2.97 2.98 -36.06
CA ALA A 183 -3.01 4.44 -36.28
C ALA A 183 -4.44 4.98 -36.35
N LEU A 184 -5.38 4.25 -36.97
CA LEU A 184 -6.81 4.62 -36.96
C LEU A 184 -7.37 4.67 -35.55
N PHE A 185 -7.08 3.66 -34.73
CA PHE A 185 -7.61 3.58 -33.35
C PHE A 185 -6.93 4.56 -32.40
N GLY A 186 -5.68 4.95 -32.66
CA GLY A 186 -4.99 6.02 -31.95
C GLY A 186 -5.48 7.44 -32.30
N ASP A 187 -6.09 7.64 -33.46
CA ASP A 187 -6.62 8.94 -33.88
C ASP A 187 -8.03 9.18 -33.30
N ARG A 188 -8.14 10.15 -32.39
CA ARG A 188 -9.38 10.51 -31.71
C ARG A 188 -10.52 10.82 -32.69
N ARG A 189 -10.27 11.64 -33.72
CA ARG A 189 -11.33 12.10 -34.62
C ARG A 189 -11.82 10.96 -35.50
N ARG A 190 -10.90 10.17 -36.05
CA ARG A 190 -11.24 9.07 -36.96
C ARG A 190 -11.92 7.93 -36.20
N MET A 191 -11.47 7.64 -34.99
CA MET A 191 -12.10 6.63 -34.15
C MET A 191 -13.51 7.03 -33.70
N THR A 192 -13.72 8.30 -33.31
CA THR A 192 -15.07 8.81 -33.01
C THR A 192 -16.00 8.69 -34.21
N ALA A 193 -15.51 8.99 -35.43
CA ALA A 193 -16.30 8.81 -36.65
C ALA A 193 -16.66 7.32 -36.90
N LEU A 194 -15.72 6.39 -36.69
CA LEU A 194 -15.97 4.96 -36.82
C LEU A 194 -17.03 4.45 -35.83
N LEU A 195 -17.02 4.96 -34.60
CA LEU A 195 -17.97 4.58 -33.54
C LEU A 195 -19.34 5.27 -33.67
N ALA A 196 -19.44 6.36 -34.43
CA ALA A 196 -20.70 7.06 -34.68
C ALA A 196 -21.73 6.15 -35.38
N ASP A 197 -21.26 5.27 -36.27
CA ASP A 197 -22.08 4.30 -37.01
C ASP A 197 -22.32 2.98 -36.25
N ALA A 198 -21.83 2.86 -35.01
CA ALA A 198 -21.98 1.64 -34.22
C ALA A 198 -23.43 1.42 -33.76
N PRO A 199 -24.01 0.21 -33.98
CA PRO A 199 -25.28 -0.17 -33.39
C PRO A 199 -25.25 -0.09 -31.86
N GLU A 200 -26.39 0.24 -31.24
CA GLU A 200 -26.46 0.42 -29.78
C GLU A 200 -26.05 -0.84 -29.01
N GLU A 201 -26.47 -2.01 -29.48
CA GLU A 201 -26.13 -3.30 -28.86
C GLU A 201 -24.62 -3.61 -28.97
N SER A 202 -23.93 -3.09 -30.00
CA SER A 202 -22.48 -3.19 -30.14
C SER A 202 -21.77 -2.27 -29.15
N ARG A 203 -22.30 -1.06 -28.92
CA ARG A 203 -21.78 -0.13 -27.90
C ARG A 203 -21.94 -0.70 -26.49
N GLU A 204 -23.05 -1.38 -26.22
CA GLU A 204 -23.27 -2.06 -24.94
C GLU A 204 -22.26 -3.20 -24.69
N VAL A 205 -21.88 -3.95 -25.73
CA VAL A 205 -20.82 -4.97 -25.61
C VAL A 205 -19.48 -4.30 -25.26
N LEU A 206 -19.14 -3.20 -25.94
CA LEU A 206 -17.90 -2.47 -25.64
C LEU A 206 -17.90 -1.93 -24.21
N SER A 207 -18.98 -1.30 -23.74
CA SER A 207 -19.04 -0.70 -22.40
C SER A 207 -18.81 -1.71 -21.27
N ARG A 208 -19.23 -2.97 -21.46
CA ARG A 208 -18.98 -4.08 -20.52
C ARG A 208 -17.50 -4.50 -20.48
N LEU A 209 -16.81 -4.47 -21.62
CA LEU A 209 -15.40 -4.86 -21.75
C LEU A 209 -14.42 -3.73 -21.41
N VAL A 210 -14.86 -2.47 -21.49
CA VAL A 210 -13.98 -1.29 -21.33
C VAL A 210 -13.23 -1.30 -20.01
N TRP A 211 -13.86 -1.58 -18.87
CA TRP A 211 -13.19 -1.63 -17.56
C TRP A 211 -13.18 -3.03 -16.93
N GLY A 212 -13.89 -3.98 -17.53
CA GLY A 212 -13.89 -5.39 -17.13
C GLY A 212 -12.67 -6.13 -17.68
N PRO A 213 -12.66 -7.47 -17.58
CA PRO A 213 -11.72 -8.27 -18.35
C PRO A 213 -11.86 -7.90 -19.84
N PRO A 214 -10.74 -7.66 -20.55
CA PRO A 214 -10.80 -7.26 -21.96
C PRO A 214 -11.21 -8.42 -22.87
N TYR A 215 -11.44 -9.62 -22.32
CA TYR A 215 -11.78 -10.83 -23.04
C TYR A 215 -13.26 -11.16 -22.95
N GLY A 216 -13.83 -11.63 -24.06
CA GLY A 216 -15.19 -12.15 -24.14
C GLY A 216 -15.23 -13.49 -24.85
N GLN A 217 -16.33 -14.23 -24.65
CA GLN A 217 -16.61 -15.46 -25.39
C GLN A 217 -17.49 -15.16 -26.61
N VAL A 218 -17.21 -15.84 -27.73
CA VAL A 218 -17.96 -15.72 -28.98
C VAL A 218 -18.27 -17.10 -29.54
N THR A 219 -19.45 -17.25 -30.15
CA THR A 219 -19.85 -18.46 -30.87
C THR A 219 -19.21 -18.50 -32.27
N ALA A 220 -19.20 -19.68 -32.90
CA ALA A 220 -18.72 -19.82 -34.28
C ALA A 220 -19.53 -19.00 -35.29
N ASP A 221 -20.83 -18.83 -35.05
CA ASP A 221 -21.69 -17.88 -35.75
C ASP A 221 -22.01 -16.69 -34.81
N PRO A 222 -21.23 -15.60 -34.86
CA PRO A 222 -21.44 -14.46 -33.97
C PRO A 222 -22.72 -13.71 -34.36
N ALA A 223 -23.48 -13.29 -33.35
CA ALA A 223 -24.65 -12.42 -33.53
C ALA A 223 -24.26 -11.12 -34.28
N PRO A 224 -25.20 -10.48 -35.01
CA PRO A 224 -24.90 -9.30 -35.83
C PRO A 224 -24.14 -8.18 -35.10
N ARG A 225 -24.51 -7.89 -33.84
CA ARG A 225 -23.83 -6.90 -32.99
C ARG A 225 -22.35 -7.19 -32.74
N LEU A 226 -21.97 -8.47 -32.62
CA LEU A 226 -20.58 -8.91 -32.41
C LEU A 226 -19.83 -8.94 -33.74
N ARG A 227 -20.49 -9.40 -34.81
CA ARG A 227 -19.93 -9.44 -36.16
C ARG A 227 -19.53 -8.04 -36.63
N TRP A 228 -20.38 -7.03 -36.39
CA TRP A 228 -20.07 -5.63 -36.72
C TRP A 228 -18.76 -5.14 -36.08
N LEU A 229 -18.52 -5.49 -34.80
CA LEU A 229 -17.31 -5.14 -34.07
C LEU A 229 -16.07 -5.90 -34.60
N LEU A 230 -16.22 -7.18 -34.90
CA LEU A 230 -15.16 -8.05 -35.44
C LEU A 230 -14.71 -7.62 -36.84
N ASP A 231 -15.66 -7.26 -37.70
CA ASP A 231 -15.37 -6.86 -39.07
C ASP A 231 -14.65 -5.51 -39.15
N ARG A 232 -14.77 -4.67 -38.12
CA ARG A 232 -14.08 -3.38 -38.01
C ARG A 232 -12.84 -3.43 -37.11
N GLY A 233 -12.48 -4.59 -36.58
CA GLY A 233 -11.32 -4.76 -35.70
C GLY A 233 -11.47 -4.13 -34.31
N LEU A 234 -12.69 -3.70 -33.93
CA LEU A 234 -12.99 -3.15 -32.60
C LEU A 234 -12.99 -4.26 -31.53
N LEU A 235 -13.22 -5.50 -31.94
CA LEU A 235 -12.86 -6.71 -31.22
C LEU A 235 -12.00 -7.58 -32.14
N LEU A 236 -11.02 -8.30 -31.57
CA LEU A 236 -10.15 -9.20 -32.32
C LEU A 236 -10.21 -10.62 -31.76
N PRO A 237 -10.25 -11.66 -32.60
CA PRO A 237 -10.20 -13.05 -32.15
C PRO A 237 -8.78 -13.40 -31.68
N THR A 238 -8.64 -13.97 -30.49
CA THR A 238 -7.33 -14.40 -29.95
C THR A 238 -7.18 -15.91 -29.86
N ALA A 239 -8.28 -16.63 -29.72
CA ALA A 239 -8.34 -18.09 -29.70
C ALA A 239 -9.72 -18.55 -30.20
N PRO A 240 -9.91 -19.82 -30.57
CA PRO A 240 -11.24 -20.33 -30.93
C PRO A 240 -12.27 -20.00 -29.84
N GLY A 241 -13.32 -19.29 -30.22
CA GLY A 241 -14.39 -18.87 -29.32
C GLY A 241 -14.05 -17.74 -28.33
N THR A 242 -12.87 -17.11 -28.43
CA THR A 242 -12.46 -16.01 -27.56
C THR A 242 -12.09 -14.77 -28.36
N VAL A 243 -12.63 -13.63 -27.93
CA VAL A 243 -12.34 -12.30 -28.50
C VAL A 243 -11.73 -11.41 -27.43
N VAL A 244 -11.00 -10.39 -27.87
CA VAL A 244 -10.40 -9.38 -27.01
C VAL A 244 -10.72 -7.98 -27.50
N LEU A 245 -10.88 -7.05 -26.57
CA LEU A 245 -10.91 -5.61 -26.82
C LEU A 245 -9.46 -5.10 -26.92
N PRO A 246 -8.99 -4.67 -28.10
CA PRO A 246 -7.62 -4.18 -28.25
C PRO A 246 -7.38 -2.91 -27.43
N ARG A 247 -6.14 -2.73 -26.95
CA ARG A 247 -5.73 -1.65 -26.05
C ARG A 247 -6.08 -0.26 -26.61
N GLU A 248 -5.80 -0.02 -27.88
CA GLU A 248 -6.02 1.25 -28.56
C GLU A 248 -7.52 1.62 -28.56
N VAL A 249 -8.37 0.63 -28.82
CA VAL A 249 -9.84 0.79 -28.77
C VAL A 249 -10.29 1.09 -27.34
N ALA A 250 -9.79 0.33 -26.36
CA ALA A 250 -10.11 0.57 -24.96
C ALA A 250 -9.67 1.97 -24.50
N LEU A 251 -8.45 2.40 -24.80
CA LEU A 251 -7.95 3.73 -24.45
C LEU A 251 -8.77 4.85 -25.10
N HIS A 252 -9.24 4.66 -26.35
CA HIS A 252 -10.18 5.60 -26.95
C HIS A 252 -11.45 5.75 -26.12
N LEU A 253 -12.09 4.61 -25.80
CA LEU A 253 -13.34 4.56 -25.02
C LEU A 253 -13.17 5.04 -23.57
N ARG A 254 -11.94 5.02 -23.04
CA ARG A 254 -11.58 5.50 -21.70
C ARG A 254 -11.13 6.96 -21.67
N ALA A 255 -11.24 7.69 -22.79
CA ALA A 255 -10.73 9.05 -22.94
C ALA A 255 -9.23 9.16 -22.58
N GLY A 256 -8.44 8.20 -23.07
CA GLY A 256 -6.99 8.13 -22.88
C GLY A 256 -6.52 7.49 -21.58
N ARG A 257 -7.41 7.28 -20.60
CA ARG A 257 -7.01 6.80 -19.28
C ARG A 257 -6.68 5.31 -19.25
N ALA A 258 -5.53 4.98 -18.67
CA ALA A 258 -5.15 3.62 -18.34
C ALA A 258 -5.95 3.10 -17.13
N HIS A 259 -6.16 3.93 -16.12
CA HIS A 259 -6.87 3.57 -14.87
C HIS A 259 -8.28 4.14 -14.84
N ARG A 260 -9.22 3.40 -14.23
CA ARG A 260 -10.60 3.86 -14.05
C ARG A 260 -10.68 5.02 -13.08
N THR A 261 -9.93 4.88 -12.00
CA THR A 261 -9.80 5.87 -10.94
C THR A 261 -8.32 6.03 -10.67
N THR A 262 -7.80 7.24 -10.88
CA THR A 262 -6.46 7.63 -10.45
C THR A 262 -6.51 8.13 -9.01
N GLU A 263 -5.50 7.77 -8.22
CA GLU A 263 -5.36 8.24 -6.83
C GLU A 263 -4.03 9.02 -6.69
N PRO A 264 -3.93 10.22 -7.31
CA PRO A 264 -2.67 10.95 -7.41
C PRO A 264 -2.17 11.49 -6.07
N LEU A 265 -3.08 11.73 -5.14
CA LEU A 265 -2.78 12.28 -3.82
C LEU A 265 -3.15 11.27 -2.74
N PRO A 266 -2.38 11.24 -1.64
CA PRO A 266 -2.76 10.40 -0.54
C PRO A 266 -4.06 10.91 0.10
N PRO A 267 -5.01 10.02 0.44
CA PRO A 267 -6.23 10.45 1.10
C PRO A 267 -5.89 11.11 2.45
N PRO A 268 -6.59 12.19 2.83
CA PRO A 268 -6.38 12.84 4.11
C PRO A 268 -6.78 11.89 5.24
N VAL A 269 -6.09 12.02 6.38
CA VAL A 269 -6.56 11.42 7.63
C VAL A 269 -7.57 12.38 8.22
N GLU A 270 -8.83 11.98 8.25
CA GLU A 270 -9.96 12.83 8.63
C GLU A 270 -10.12 12.87 10.14
N ALA A 271 -10.30 14.06 10.70
CA ALA A 271 -10.62 14.25 12.11
C ALA A 271 -12.06 13.76 12.39
N ALA A 272 -12.21 12.78 13.27
CA ALA A 272 -13.51 12.33 13.74
C ALA A 272 -14.00 13.18 14.92
N ALA A 273 -13.10 13.55 15.83
CA ALA A 273 -13.39 14.46 16.94
C ALA A 273 -12.15 15.25 17.37
N THR A 274 -12.39 16.35 18.08
CA THR A 274 -11.34 17.15 18.72
C THR A 274 -11.64 17.31 20.20
N HIS A 275 -10.61 17.13 21.02
CA HIS A 275 -10.66 17.21 22.47
C HIS A 275 -9.60 18.18 22.99
N ARG A 276 -9.78 18.67 24.22
CA ARG A 276 -8.70 19.42 24.89
C ARG A 276 -7.53 18.47 25.18
N PRO A 277 -6.27 18.84 24.90
CA PRO A 277 -5.11 17.97 25.14
C PRO A 277 -5.06 17.39 26.56
N GLN A 278 -5.40 18.18 27.58
CA GLN A 278 -5.42 17.74 28.98
C GLN A 278 -6.44 16.62 29.25
N VAL A 279 -7.57 16.60 28.53
CA VAL A 279 -8.58 15.53 28.63
C VAL A 279 -8.06 14.24 27.99
N VAL A 280 -7.34 14.37 26.86
CA VAL A 280 -6.68 13.23 26.20
C VAL A 280 -5.61 12.65 27.12
N ASP A 281 -4.73 13.48 27.66
CA ASP A 281 -3.63 13.05 28.52
C ASP A 281 -4.13 12.40 29.81
N SER A 282 -5.13 12.97 30.46
CA SER A 282 -5.73 12.38 31.67
C SER A 282 -6.43 11.05 31.39
N THR A 283 -7.15 10.93 30.27
CA THR A 283 -7.78 9.67 29.85
C THR A 283 -6.71 8.60 29.55
N ALA A 284 -5.69 8.97 28.80
CA ALA A 284 -4.57 8.10 28.43
C ALA A 284 -3.77 7.66 29.67
N ALA A 285 -3.53 8.56 30.63
CA ALA A 285 -2.89 8.21 31.90
C ALA A 285 -3.74 7.24 32.74
N GLY A 286 -5.07 7.39 32.74
CA GLY A 286 -5.98 6.44 33.36
C GLY A 286 -5.87 5.04 32.75
N GLN A 287 -5.86 4.95 31.41
CA GLN A 287 -5.67 3.67 30.71
C GLN A 287 -4.29 3.06 30.97
N ALA A 288 -3.23 3.88 30.98
CA ALA A 288 -1.89 3.45 31.33
C ALA A 288 -1.82 2.86 32.76
N TYR A 289 -2.50 3.48 33.72
CA TYR A 289 -2.60 2.95 35.08
C TYR A 289 -3.35 1.62 35.11
N THR A 290 -4.50 1.51 34.43
CA THR A 290 -5.25 0.25 34.31
C THR A 290 -4.39 -0.85 33.68
N ALA A 291 -3.64 -0.55 32.61
CA ALA A 291 -2.75 -1.50 31.96
C ALA A 291 -1.69 -2.05 32.91
N LEU A 292 -1.08 -1.17 33.72
CA LEU A 292 -0.11 -1.59 34.74
C LEU A 292 -0.74 -2.52 35.78
N THR A 293 -1.92 -2.15 36.31
CA THR A 293 -2.64 -2.98 37.27
C THR A 293 -3.01 -4.34 36.69
N THR A 294 -3.51 -4.41 35.46
CA THR A 294 -3.87 -5.68 34.82
C THR A 294 -2.67 -6.59 34.60
N VAL A 295 -1.51 -6.05 34.19
CA VAL A 295 -0.28 -6.86 34.03
C VAL A 295 0.24 -7.33 35.39
N GLU A 296 0.19 -6.47 36.42
CA GLU A 296 0.56 -6.84 37.79
C GLU A 296 -0.33 -7.95 38.35
N GLU A 297 -1.65 -7.86 38.17
CA GLU A 297 -2.60 -8.90 38.56
C GLU A 297 -2.36 -10.22 37.84
N LEU A 298 -2.11 -10.18 36.52
CA LEU A 298 -1.77 -11.36 35.73
C LEU A 298 -0.50 -12.06 36.24
N LEU A 299 0.57 -11.29 36.45
CA LEU A 299 1.86 -11.85 36.86
C LEU A 299 1.83 -12.35 38.31
N LYS A 300 1.07 -11.67 39.18
CA LYS A 300 0.81 -12.13 40.55
C LYS A 300 0.05 -13.47 40.58
N ASP A 301 -1.00 -13.62 39.76
CA ASP A 301 -1.77 -14.88 39.67
C ASP A 301 -0.88 -16.04 39.20
N TRP A 302 0.06 -15.78 38.28
CA TRP A 302 0.91 -16.82 37.71
C TRP A 302 2.22 -17.05 38.47
N HIS A 303 2.54 -16.22 39.47
CA HIS A 303 3.75 -16.32 40.28
C HIS A 303 3.79 -17.61 41.12
N GLU A 304 2.65 -18.08 41.63
CA GLU A 304 2.56 -19.28 42.48
C GLU A 304 2.38 -20.58 41.68
N GLY A 305 2.57 -20.54 40.35
CA GLY A 305 2.50 -21.71 39.47
C GLY A 305 1.43 -21.56 38.39
N GLY A 306 1.77 -20.84 37.32
CA GLY A 306 0.88 -20.58 36.19
C GLY A 306 0.56 -21.81 35.31
N PRO A 307 -0.12 -21.57 34.17
CA PRO A 307 -0.58 -22.64 33.27
C PRO A 307 0.54 -23.48 32.68
N ALA A 308 0.26 -24.76 32.45
CA ALA A 308 1.18 -25.67 31.75
C ALA A 308 1.35 -25.31 30.28
N VAL A 309 2.57 -25.46 29.76
CA VAL A 309 2.88 -25.27 28.35
C VAL A 309 2.36 -26.48 27.56
N LEU A 310 1.62 -26.24 26.47
CA LEU A 310 1.16 -27.32 25.59
C LEU A 310 2.34 -27.99 24.88
N ARG A 311 2.21 -29.28 24.54
CA ARG A 311 3.21 -29.99 23.71
C ARG A 311 3.50 -29.31 22.37
N ALA A 312 2.51 -28.60 21.82
CA ALA A 312 2.64 -27.84 20.57
C ALA A 312 3.17 -26.41 20.79
N GLY A 313 3.50 -26.04 22.02
CA GLY A 313 3.77 -24.68 22.48
C GLY A 313 2.48 -23.90 22.78
N GLY A 314 2.57 -22.92 23.67
CA GLY A 314 1.48 -22.01 24.00
C GLY A 314 0.52 -22.53 25.07
N LEU A 315 -0.56 -21.77 25.25
CA LEU A 315 -1.61 -21.97 26.26
C LEU A 315 -2.78 -22.77 25.72
N SER A 316 -3.44 -23.52 26.59
CA SER A 316 -4.72 -24.13 26.27
C SER A 316 -5.84 -23.09 26.23
N VAL A 317 -6.88 -23.35 25.43
CA VAL A 317 -8.10 -22.50 25.39
C VAL A 317 -8.75 -22.41 26.77
N ARG A 318 -8.70 -23.49 27.55
CA ARG A 318 -9.24 -23.52 28.92
C ARG A 318 -8.46 -22.59 29.85
N ASP A 319 -7.14 -22.61 29.78
CA ASP A 319 -6.29 -21.76 30.63
C ASP A 319 -6.40 -20.29 30.22
N LEU A 320 -6.47 -19.99 28.92
CA LEU A 320 -6.74 -18.63 28.44
C LEU A 320 -8.09 -18.12 28.95
N LYS A 321 -9.15 -18.95 28.88
CA LYS A 321 -10.46 -18.60 29.43
C LYS A 321 -10.44 -18.39 30.94
N ARG A 322 -9.71 -19.23 31.69
CA ARG A 322 -9.53 -19.04 33.14
C ARG A 322 -8.84 -17.71 33.44
N THR A 323 -7.80 -17.38 32.68
CA THR A 323 -7.06 -16.12 32.81
C THR A 323 -7.96 -14.92 32.52
N ALA A 324 -8.78 -15.01 31.47
CA ALA A 324 -9.75 -13.98 31.13
C ALA A 324 -10.76 -13.73 32.27
N VAL A 325 -11.27 -14.80 32.89
CA VAL A 325 -12.15 -14.71 34.08
C VAL A 325 -11.42 -14.10 35.28
N ALA A 326 -10.16 -14.50 35.53
CA ALA A 326 -9.37 -13.98 36.65
C ALA A 326 -9.09 -12.47 36.53
N LEU A 327 -8.86 -11.99 35.31
CA LEU A 327 -8.62 -10.57 35.01
C LEU A 327 -9.89 -9.75 34.76
N ASP A 328 -11.08 -10.38 34.79
CA ASP A 328 -12.38 -9.77 34.43
C ASP A 328 -12.37 -9.10 33.03
N VAL A 329 -11.78 -9.77 32.04
CA VAL A 329 -11.71 -9.30 30.65
C VAL A 329 -12.17 -10.37 29.65
N SER A 330 -12.35 -9.96 28.40
CA SER A 330 -12.63 -10.91 27.31
C SER A 330 -11.40 -11.77 26.96
N GLU A 331 -11.61 -12.97 26.40
CA GLU A 331 -10.50 -13.86 25.98
C GLU A 331 -9.48 -13.17 25.04
N PRO A 332 -9.88 -12.35 24.04
CA PRO A 332 -8.93 -11.60 23.22
C PRO A 332 -8.08 -10.58 24.01
N LEU A 333 -8.65 -9.92 25.02
CA LEU A 333 -7.91 -8.98 25.87
C LEU A 333 -6.95 -9.72 26.80
N ALA A 334 -7.37 -10.86 27.37
CA ALA A 334 -6.47 -11.70 28.15
C ALA A 334 -5.28 -12.18 27.29
N ALA A 335 -5.53 -12.58 26.04
CA ALA A 335 -4.48 -12.95 25.11
C ALA A 335 -3.53 -11.77 24.83
N PHE A 336 -4.05 -10.55 24.67
CA PHE A 336 -3.24 -9.34 24.51
C PHE A 336 -2.31 -9.10 25.71
N TRP A 337 -2.84 -9.12 26.94
CA TRP A 337 -2.04 -8.89 28.14
C TRP A 337 -0.97 -9.96 28.36
N VAL A 338 -1.32 -11.22 28.12
CA VAL A 338 -0.39 -12.36 28.21
C VAL A 338 0.74 -12.24 27.19
N GLU A 339 0.43 -11.95 25.93
CA GLU A 339 1.44 -11.76 24.87
C GLU A 339 2.33 -10.54 25.13
N LEU A 340 1.75 -9.46 25.68
CA LEU A 340 2.50 -8.28 26.05
C LEU A 340 3.48 -8.55 27.18
N ALA A 341 3.02 -9.20 28.26
CA ALA A 341 3.87 -9.57 29.39
C ALA A 341 5.02 -10.49 28.95
N TYR A 342 4.74 -11.44 28.06
CA TYR A 342 5.75 -12.30 27.45
C TYR A 342 6.74 -11.50 26.59
N THR A 343 6.26 -10.60 25.74
CA THR A 343 7.12 -9.77 24.88
C THR A 343 7.97 -8.78 25.68
N ALA A 344 7.46 -8.28 26.81
CA ALA A 344 8.20 -7.44 27.74
C ALA A 344 9.24 -8.21 28.57
N GLY A 345 9.29 -9.55 28.42
CA GLY A 345 10.21 -10.41 29.18
C GLY A 345 9.81 -10.62 30.64
N LEU A 346 8.61 -10.20 31.04
CA LEU A 346 8.09 -10.36 32.41
C LEU A 346 7.47 -11.74 32.64
N LEU A 347 7.18 -12.47 31.56
CA LEU A 347 6.58 -13.79 31.56
C LEU A 347 7.38 -14.74 30.65
N ALA A 348 7.68 -15.96 31.11
CA ALA A 348 8.34 -16.99 30.30
C ALA A 348 7.94 -18.40 30.74
N SER A 349 8.33 -19.41 29.95
CA SER A 349 8.31 -20.81 30.41
C SER A 349 9.45 -21.02 31.41
N ASP A 350 9.20 -21.74 32.51
CA ASP A 350 10.21 -22.09 33.52
C ASP A 350 11.26 -23.09 33.01
N GLY A 351 10.99 -23.78 31.90
CA GLY A 351 11.93 -24.74 31.28
C GLY A 351 12.12 -26.04 32.06
N GLU A 352 11.27 -26.30 33.06
CA GLU A 352 11.29 -27.53 33.86
C GLU A 352 10.68 -28.73 33.11
N ALA A 353 10.80 -29.94 33.65
CA ALA A 353 10.30 -31.16 32.96
C ALA A 353 8.78 -31.11 32.68
N ASP A 354 8.02 -30.45 33.55
CA ASP A 354 6.59 -30.13 33.38
C ASP A 354 6.45 -28.62 33.16
N GLU A 355 6.97 -28.11 32.03
CA GLU A 355 7.05 -26.68 31.72
C GLU A 355 5.75 -25.91 32.02
N ARG A 356 5.89 -24.79 32.73
CA ARG A 356 4.81 -23.85 33.03
C ARG A 356 5.20 -22.42 32.71
N TYR A 357 4.20 -21.62 32.37
CA TYR A 357 4.38 -20.18 32.28
C TYR A 357 4.36 -19.55 33.67
N ALA A 358 5.36 -18.75 33.98
CA ALA A 358 5.50 -18.05 35.26
C ALA A 358 6.14 -16.68 35.07
N ALA A 359 5.98 -15.82 36.09
CA ALA A 359 6.68 -14.54 36.13
C ALA A 359 8.20 -14.75 36.14
N THR A 360 8.93 -13.95 35.37
CA THR A 360 10.40 -13.99 35.34
C THR A 360 10.98 -13.15 36.48
N PRO A 361 12.29 -13.28 36.81
CA PRO A 361 12.94 -12.36 37.75
C PRO A 361 12.87 -10.88 37.34
N ALA A 362 12.70 -10.58 36.04
CA ALA A 362 12.53 -9.21 35.56
C ALA A 362 11.21 -8.58 36.04
N TYR A 363 10.23 -9.37 36.47
CA TYR A 363 9.01 -8.88 37.09
C TYR A 363 9.29 -8.17 38.42
N ASP A 364 10.15 -8.74 39.27
CA ASP A 364 10.51 -8.14 40.56
C ASP A 364 11.24 -6.81 40.36
N GLU A 365 12.21 -6.78 39.44
CA GLU A 365 12.91 -5.55 39.04
C GLU A 365 11.96 -4.51 38.43
N TRP A 366 10.95 -4.96 37.67
CA TRP A 366 9.94 -4.08 37.10
C TRP A 366 9.07 -3.44 38.18
N LEU A 367 8.64 -4.19 39.20
CA LEU A 367 7.84 -3.66 40.32
C LEU A 367 8.54 -2.55 41.10
N GLU A 368 9.87 -2.60 41.22
CA GLU A 368 10.66 -1.58 41.92
C GLU A 368 10.79 -0.27 41.13
N GLN A 369 10.46 -0.26 39.82
CA GLN A 369 10.59 0.92 38.98
C GLN A 369 9.48 1.97 39.23
N PRO A 370 9.78 3.26 39.00
CA PRO A 370 8.74 4.28 38.95
C PRO A 370 7.64 3.94 37.93
N VAL A 371 6.40 4.34 38.23
CA VAL A 371 5.21 4.04 37.41
C VAL A 371 5.39 4.38 35.93
N ALA A 372 5.99 5.53 35.62
CA ALA A 372 6.22 5.94 34.23
C ALA A 372 7.21 5.01 33.49
N GLN A 373 8.20 4.45 34.19
CA GLN A 373 9.21 3.55 33.66
C GLN A 373 8.62 2.16 33.47
N ARG A 374 7.81 1.69 34.43
CA ARG A 374 7.01 0.47 34.27
C ARG A 374 6.14 0.51 33.02
N TRP A 375 5.46 1.64 32.79
CA TRP A 375 4.65 1.84 31.59
C TRP A 375 5.50 1.88 30.33
N ALA A 376 6.64 2.58 30.35
CA ALA A 376 7.54 2.70 29.21
C ALA A 376 8.05 1.31 28.74
N VAL A 377 8.37 0.41 29.68
CA VAL A 377 8.77 -0.98 29.34
C VAL A 377 7.67 -1.69 28.55
N LEU A 378 6.41 -1.64 29.01
CA LEU A 378 5.28 -2.26 28.31
C LEU A 378 5.02 -1.60 26.96
N ALA A 379 5.00 -0.28 26.90
CA ALA A 379 4.72 0.47 25.68
C ALA A 379 5.80 0.25 24.60
N GLN A 380 7.08 0.18 24.98
CA GLN A 380 8.19 -0.08 24.07
C GLN A 380 8.21 -1.54 23.58
N ALA A 381 7.93 -2.50 24.48
CA ALA A 381 7.78 -3.90 24.13
C ALA A 381 6.64 -4.06 23.10
N TRP A 382 5.48 -3.47 23.36
CA TRP A 382 4.37 -3.44 22.40
C TRP A 382 4.76 -2.81 21.08
N LEU A 383 5.40 -1.63 21.11
CA LEU A 383 5.71 -0.86 19.90
C LEU A 383 6.58 -1.66 18.91
N THR A 384 7.55 -2.41 19.44
CA THR A 384 8.51 -3.20 18.66
C THR A 384 8.09 -4.66 18.46
N ALA A 385 7.00 -5.11 19.10
CA ALA A 385 6.53 -6.49 19.04
C ALA A 385 6.15 -6.93 17.62
N THR A 386 6.73 -8.05 17.17
CA THR A 386 6.26 -8.81 16.00
C THR A 386 5.12 -9.76 16.34
N ARG A 387 5.08 -10.27 17.58
CA ARG A 387 3.99 -11.13 18.06
C ARG A 387 2.69 -10.32 18.11
N THR A 388 1.66 -10.83 17.44
CA THR A 388 0.38 -10.13 17.27
C THR A 388 -0.74 -10.89 17.97
N ALA A 389 -1.17 -10.43 19.14
CA ALA A 389 -2.20 -11.11 19.93
C ALA A 389 -3.55 -11.24 19.19
N GLY A 390 -3.90 -10.26 18.34
CA GLY A 390 -5.16 -10.27 17.59
C GLY A 390 -5.35 -11.45 16.63
N VAL A 391 -4.32 -12.24 16.33
CA VAL A 391 -4.45 -13.47 15.52
C VAL A 391 -4.75 -14.72 16.34
N VAL A 392 -4.70 -14.65 17.67
CA VAL A 392 -5.05 -15.76 18.56
C VAL A 392 -6.51 -16.18 18.33
N GLY A 393 -6.76 -17.48 18.27
CA GLY A 393 -8.06 -18.06 17.90
C GLY A 393 -8.30 -18.12 16.38
N GLY A 394 -7.46 -17.47 15.57
CA GLY A 394 -7.43 -17.62 14.12
C GLY A 394 -6.81 -18.95 13.69
N ARG A 395 -6.70 -19.16 12.36
CA ARG A 395 -6.12 -20.37 11.78
C ARG A 395 -4.83 -20.09 11.02
N ASP A 396 -3.87 -21.01 11.10
CA ASP A 396 -2.63 -20.99 10.33
C ASP A 396 -2.83 -21.50 8.88
N ALA A 397 -1.75 -21.50 8.09
CA ALA A 397 -1.78 -22.00 6.71
C ALA A 397 -2.07 -23.52 6.59
N LYS A 398 -2.01 -24.26 7.70
CA LYS A 398 -2.33 -25.68 7.82
C LYS A 398 -3.68 -25.92 8.50
N ASP A 399 -4.52 -24.88 8.59
CA ASP A 399 -5.85 -24.90 9.21
C ASP A 399 -5.86 -25.21 10.71
N ARG A 400 -4.73 -25.03 11.41
CA ARG A 400 -4.61 -25.22 12.86
C ARG A 400 -4.89 -23.91 13.60
N THR A 401 -5.59 -24.01 14.74
CA THR A 401 -5.85 -22.86 15.60
C THR A 401 -4.57 -22.29 16.20
N LEU A 402 -4.43 -20.96 16.18
CA LEU A 402 -3.33 -20.24 16.81
C LEU A 402 -3.62 -20.01 18.29
N SER A 403 -2.79 -20.57 19.16
CA SER A 403 -2.87 -20.39 20.62
C SER A 403 -2.06 -19.18 21.10
N ALA A 404 -2.50 -18.53 22.18
CA ALA A 404 -1.67 -17.58 22.91
C ALA A 404 -0.40 -18.27 23.42
N LEU A 405 0.71 -17.54 23.47
CA LEU A 405 2.10 -17.95 23.68
C LEU A 405 2.61 -19.04 22.72
N GLY A 406 1.81 -19.39 21.71
CA GLY A 406 2.13 -20.41 20.73
C GLY A 406 3.01 -19.89 19.59
N PRO A 407 3.51 -20.80 18.73
CA PRO A 407 4.19 -20.44 17.50
C PRO A 407 3.22 -19.84 16.48
N GLY A 408 3.74 -19.05 15.54
CA GLY A 408 2.95 -18.55 14.40
C GLY A 408 2.15 -17.28 14.66
N LEU A 409 2.41 -16.57 15.77
CA LEU A 409 1.82 -15.25 16.04
C LEU A 409 2.63 -14.08 15.46
N ASP A 410 3.87 -14.32 15.02
CA ASP A 410 4.75 -13.30 14.47
C ASP A 410 4.25 -12.73 13.13
N ARG A 411 4.11 -11.41 13.07
CA ARG A 411 3.84 -10.64 11.87
C ARG A 411 4.94 -9.58 11.77
N SER A 412 5.92 -9.82 10.90
CA SER A 412 7.08 -8.92 10.73
C SER A 412 6.70 -7.49 10.36
N ALA A 413 5.52 -7.29 9.75
CA ALA A 413 5.00 -5.97 9.42
C ALA A 413 4.33 -5.23 10.61
N ALA A 414 4.06 -5.90 11.74
CA ALA A 414 3.33 -5.30 12.86
C ALA A 414 4.01 -4.04 13.42
N PRO A 415 5.33 -4.04 13.72
CA PRO A 415 6.00 -2.83 14.21
C PRO A 415 5.93 -1.67 13.21
N GLU A 416 6.16 -1.94 11.92
CA GLU A 416 6.10 -0.93 10.85
C GLU A 416 4.71 -0.29 10.76
N VAL A 417 3.65 -1.12 10.75
CA VAL A 417 2.27 -0.64 10.68
C VAL A 417 1.91 0.16 11.92
N ARG A 418 2.28 -0.33 13.10
CA ARG A 418 2.00 0.32 14.37
C ARG A 418 2.64 1.70 14.44
N HIS A 419 3.94 1.78 14.17
CA HIS A 419 4.65 3.06 14.08
C HIS A 419 4.01 3.99 13.04
N ARG A 420 3.61 3.47 11.88
CA ARG A 420 3.00 4.30 10.84
C ARG A 420 1.64 4.85 11.27
N VAL A 421 0.77 4.04 11.87
CA VAL A 421 -0.51 4.50 12.45
C VAL A 421 -0.26 5.62 13.44
N LEU A 422 0.60 5.41 14.43
CA LEU A 422 0.88 6.40 15.45
C LEU A 422 1.52 7.69 14.87
N THR A 423 2.35 7.57 13.83
CA THR A 423 2.90 8.71 13.10
C THR A 423 1.82 9.50 12.36
N LEU A 424 0.83 8.81 11.76
CA LEU A 424 -0.32 9.47 11.14
C LEU A 424 -1.15 10.25 12.16
N LEU A 425 -1.37 9.68 13.35
CA LEU A 425 -2.02 10.37 14.46
C LEU A 425 -1.19 11.58 14.95
N ALA A 426 0.13 11.43 15.05
CA ALA A 426 1.03 12.50 15.47
C ALA A 426 1.05 13.70 14.51
N GLY A 427 0.77 13.46 13.22
CA GLY A 427 0.63 14.49 12.19
C GLY A 427 -0.66 15.31 12.29
N LEU A 428 -1.62 14.90 13.12
CA LEU A 428 -2.83 15.68 13.40
C LEU A 428 -2.57 16.71 14.51
N PRO A 429 -3.36 17.80 14.56
CA PRO A 429 -3.33 18.74 15.68
C PRO A 429 -3.58 18.02 17.01
N GLU A 430 -2.97 18.52 18.09
CA GLU A 430 -3.14 17.92 19.41
C GLU A 430 -4.61 17.83 19.83
N GLY A 431 -4.95 16.72 20.50
CA GLY A 431 -6.32 16.44 20.91
C GLY A 431 -7.24 15.93 19.79
N THR A 432 -6.74 15.76 18.56
CA THR A 432 -7.55 15.25 17.43
C THR A 432 -7.53 13.74 17.38
N SER A 433 -8.71 13.11 17.34
CA SER A 433 -8.85 11.68 17.06
C SER A 433 -9.25 11.46 15.60
N PRO A 434 -8.62 10.51 14.88
CA PRO A 434 -8.93 10.25 13.49
C PRO A 434 -10.13 9.34 13.32
N SER A 435 -10.76 9.41 12.15
CA SER A 435 -11.60 8.32 11.65
C SER A 435 -10.73 7.11 11.33
N ALA A 436 -11.05 5.94 11.91
CA ALA A 436 -10.34 4.70 11.66
C ALA A 436 -10.30 4.35 10.15
N GLU A 437 -11.40 4.58 9.44
CA GLU A 437 -11.47 4.32 7.99
C GLU A 437 -10.53 5.22 7.18
N SER A 438 -10.35 6.48 7.59
CA SER A 438 -9.41 7.39 6.93
C SER A 438 -7.95 6.96 7.13
N VAL A 439 -7.60 6.44 8.31
CA VAL A 439 -6.27 5.86 8.59
C VAL A 439 -6.06 4.61 7.73
N LEU A 440 -7.05 3.73 7.65
CA LEU A 440 -6.98 2.53 6.82
C LEU A 440 -6.87 2.86 5.33
N ALA A 441 -7.64 3.85 4.84
CA ALA A 441 -7.54 4.33 3.47
C ALA A 441 -6.14 4.90 3.17
N ARG A 442 -5.58 5.68 4.10
CA ARG A 442 -4.22 6.22 3.99
C ARG A 442 -3.16 5.11 3.91
N LEU A 443 -3.25 4.09 4.77
CA LEU A 443 -2.31 2.97 4.75
C LEU A 443 -2.42 2.13 3.47
N ARG A 444 -3.64 1.92 2.96
CA ARG A 444 -3.88 1.22 1.69
C ARG A 444 -3.35 1.99 0.48
N TRP A 445 -3.35 3.32 0.55
CA TRP A 445 -2.75 4.17 -0.47
C TRP A 445 -1.22 4.12 -0.42
N GLU A 446 -0.61 4.15 0.78
CA GLU A 446 0.85 4.12 0.95
C GLU A 446 1.49 2.78 0.59
N ARG A 447 0.74 1.68 0.77
CA ARG A 447 1.15 0.30 0.46
C ARG A 447 -0.02 -0.46 -0.18
N PRO A 448 -0.27 -0.27 -1.48
CA PRO A 448 -1.35 -0.92 -2.19
C PRO A 448 -1.12 -2.41 -2.34
N LEU A 449 -2.16 -3.21 -2.12
CA LEU A 449 -2.13 -4.65 -2.36
C LEU A 449 -2.11 -4.94 -3.86
N ARG A 450 -1.31 -5.94 -4.27
CA ARG A 450 -1.31 -6.46 -5.64
C ARG A 450 -2.34 -7.59 -5.76
N GLY A 451 -3.46 -7.32 -6.42
CA GLY A 451 -4.52 -8.30 -6.68
C GLY A 451 -5.90 -7.90 -6.15
N PRO A 452 -6.93 -8.75 -6.32
CA PRO A 452 -8.28 -8.46 -5.86
C PRO A 452 -8.28 -8.18 -4.36
N GLN A 453 -8.89 -7.07 -3.95
CA GLN A 453 -9.06 -6.67 -2.56
C GLN A 453 -9.71 -7.83 -1.80
N ARG A 454 -8.94 -8.50 -0.95
CA ARG A 454 -9.53 -9.34 0.09
C ARG A 454 -10.03 -8.37 1.15
N GLU A 455 -11.30 -8.48 1.52
CA GLU A 455 -11.95 -7.64 2.54
C GLU A 455 -11.20 -7.64 3.89
N ASP A 456 -10.28 -8.60 4.09
CA ASP A 456 -9.51 -8.75 5.32
C ASP A 456 -8.00 -8.89 5.10
N ASP A 457 -7.39 -7.85 4.52
CA ASP A 457 -5.93 -7.74 4.44
C ASP A 457 -5.27 -7.60 5.82
N LEU A 458 -4.11 -8.23 5.97
CA LEU A 458 -3.33 -8.25 7.21
C LEU A 458 -2.94 -6.83 7.66
N ARG A 459 -2.54 -5.93 6.75
CA ARG A 459 -2.13 -4.56 7.11
C ARG A 459 -3.31 -3.79 7.70
N GLY A 460 -4.49 -3.96 7.13
CA GLY A 460 -5.73 -3.38 7.64
C GLY A 460 -6.11 -3.91 9.03
N ARG A 461 -5.98 -5.22 9.28
CA ARG A 461 -6.19 -5.79 10.63
C ARG A 461 -5.17 -5.26 11.65
N LEU A 462 -3.89 -5.25 11.30
CA LEU A 462 -2.81 -4.72 12.16
C LEU A 462 -3.06 -3.26 12.55
N ALA A 463 -3.55 -2.44 11.63
CA ALA A 463 -3.88 -1.05 11.90
C ALA A 463 -5.10 -0.93 12.84
N ARG A 464 -6.15 -1.73 12.64
CA ARG A 464 -7.30 -1.78 13.55
C ARG A 464 -6.90 -2.21 14.96
N TRP A 465 -6.10 -3.27 15.09
CA TRP A 465 -5.56 -3.70 16.38
C TRP A 465 -4.68 -2.62 17.00
N THR A 466 -3.80 -1.97 16.23
CA THR A 466 -2.98 -0.86 16.73
C THR A 466 -3.82 0.25 17.35
N LEU A 467 -4.90 0.68 16.69
CA LEU A 467 -5.77 1.75 17.21
C LEU A 467 -6.42 1.35 18.55
N SER A 468 -6.89 0.11 18.67
CA SER A 468 -7.48 -0.40 19.91
C SER A 468 -6.45 -0.62 21.01
N GLU A 469 -5.32 -1.25 20.69
CA GLU A 469 -4.23 -1.56 21.63
C GLU A 469 -3.54 -0.29 22.15
N ALA A 470 -3.42 0.74 21.32
CA ALA A 470 -2.90 2.05 21.74
C ALA A 470 -3.79 2.71 22.80
N GLU A 471 -5.12 2.58 22.70
CA GLU A 471 -6.04 3.11 23.70
C GLU A 471 -5.96 2.29 24.99
N LEU A 472 -5.89 0.95 24.90
CA LEU A 472 -5.75 0.06 26.06
C LEU A 472 -4.46 0.32 26.84
N LEU A 473 -3.35 0.59 26.15
CA LEU A 473 -2.08 0.91 26.79
C LEU A 473 -1.98 2.36 27.26
N GLY A 474 -2.97 3.20 26.95
CA GLY A 474 -2.91 4.63 27.23
C GLY A 474 -1.87 5.37 26.39
N VAL A 475 -1.49 4.87 25.21
CA VAL A 475 -0.74 5.64 24.20
C VAL A 475 -1.65 6.69 23.54
N THR A 476 -2.95 6.37 23.43
CA THR A 476 -4.01 7.30 23.05
C THR A 476 -5.01 7.46 24.18
N GLY A 477 -5.74 8.58 24.16
CA GLY A 477 -6.88 8.83 25.05
C GLY A 477 -8.03 9.44 24.24
N ARG A 478 -9.21 8.83 24.32
CA ARG A 478 -10.36 9.17 23.46
C ARG A 478 -10.02 9.07 21.96
N GLY A 479 -9.13 8.15 21.59
CA GLY A 479 -8.67 7.94 20.23
C GLY A 479 -7.69 8.99 19.69
N ALA A 480 -7.31 10.00 20.48
CA ALA A 480 -6.29 10.98 20.12
C ALA A 480 -4.94 10.62 20.76
N LEU A 481 -3.83 10.94 20.08
CA LEU A 481 -2.48 10.66 20.61
C LEU A 481 -2.16 11.57 21.80
N SER A 482 -1.77 10.97 22.93
CA SER A 482 -1.40 11.70 24.15
C SER A 482 0.01 12.31 24.06
N ALA A 483 0.34 13.20 24.99
CA ALA A 483 1.67 13.79 25.11
C ALA A 483 2.77 12.74 25.33
N HIS A 484 2.54 11.76 26.23
CA HIS A 484 3.49 10.65 26.44
C HIS A 484 3.50 9.65 25.28
N GLY A 485 2.40 9.50 24.53
CA GLY A 485 2.37 8.76 23.28
C GLY A 485 3.21 9.44 22.18
N ARG A 486 3.17 10.77 22.07
CA ARG A 486 4.07 11.56 21.20
C ARG A 486 5.53 11.40 21.62
N ALA A 487 5.81 11.47 22.92
CA ALA A 487 7.16 11.28 23.46
C ALA A 487 7.71 9.87 23.16
N LEU A 488 6.87 8.83 23.24
CA LEU A 488 7.23 7.45 22.87
C LEU A 488 7.70 7.33 21.41
N LEU A 489 7.14 8.13 20.50
CA LEU A 489 7.54 8.16 19.09
C LEU A 489 8.78 9.03 18.82
N GLY A 490 9.28 9.78 19.83
CA GLY A 490 10.24 10.85 19.61
C GLY A 490 9.70 11.97 18.71
N ALA A 491 8.38 12.16 18.68
CA ALA A 491 7.77 13.24 17.91
C ALA A 491 8.19 14.60 18.51
N PRO A 492 8.45 15.62 17.68
CA PRO A 492 8.81 16.93 18.17
C PRO A 492 7.72 17.43 19.12
N GLN A 493 8.14 17.95 20.28
CA GLN A 493 7.24 18.66 21.17
C GLN A 493 6.68 19.84 20.38
N PRO A 494 5.36 20.11 20.45
CA PRO A 494 4.84 21.35 19.90
C PRO A 494 5.59 22.51 20.56
N GLU A 495 5.93 23.53 19.78
CA GLU A 495 6.37 24.78 20.39
C GLU A 495 5.28 25.22 21.37
N PRO A 496 5.62 25.59 22.62
CA PRO A 496 4.63 26.12 23.53
C PRO A 496 3.95 27.27 22.81
N ALA A 497 2.62 27.21 22.74
CA ALA A 497 1.83 28.31 22.20
C ALA A 497 2.32 29.57 22.91
N ALA A 498 2.97 30.47 22.17
CA ALA A 498 3.36 31.76 22.70
C ALA A 498 2.11 32.33 23.36
N ASP A 499 2.18 32.58 24.66
CA ASP A 499 1.11 33.15 25.46
C ASP A 499 0.43 34.21 24.60
N ALA A 500 -0.81 33.94 24.20
CA ALA A 500 -1.66 34.95 23.62
C ALA A 500 -1.75 36.02 24.71
N GLY A 501 -0.99 37.09 24.50
CA GLY A 501 -0.54 37.98 25.55
C GLY A 501 -1.67 38.34 26.52
N GLU A 502 -1.31 38.35 27.80
CA GLU A 502 -1.90 39.26 28.77
C GLU A 502 -2.14 40.60 28.07
N GLN A 503 -3.42 40.90 27.82
CA GLN A 503 -3.81 42.25 27.45
C GLN A 503 -3.31 43.15 28.58
N PRO A 504 -2.47 44.16 28.31
CA PRO A 504 -2.10 45.10 29.34
C PRO A 504 -3.38 45.83 29.75
N ALA A 505 -3.79 45.66 31.00
CA ALA A 505 -4.79 46.53 31.62
C ALA A 505 -4.30 47.97 31.44
N GLY A 506 -5.03 48.74 30.63
CA GLY A 506 -4.65 50.10 30.27
C GLY A 506 -4.47 51.00 31.50
N PRO A 507 -3.54 51.96 31.46
CA PRO A 507 -3.33 52.90 32.56
C PRO A 507 -4.44 53.95 32.53
N GLY A 508 -5.32 53.97 33.52
CA GLY A 508 -6.39 54.97 33.62
C GLY A 508 -6.94 55.12 35.03
N ASP A 509 -6.57 56.24 35.65
CA ASP A 509 -7.18 56.88 36.83
C ASP A 509 -6.93 56.31 38.22
N LYS A 510 -5.80 56.74 38.80
CA LYS A 510 -5.80 57.41 40.12
C LYS A 510 -4.82 58.59 40.12
N LEU A 511 -5.34 59.79 39.87
CA LEU A 511 -4.69 61.03 40.29
C LEU A 511 -4.84 61.17 41.82
N PRO A 512 -3.77 61.54 42.54
CA PRO A 512 -3.87 62.34 43.76
C PRO A 512 -3.34 63.76 43.41
N VAL A 513 -3.72 64.91 43.98
CA VAL A 513 -4.21 65.25 45.31
C VAL A 513 -4.76 66.71 45.28
N HIS A 514 -5.51 67.07 46.32
CA HIS A 514 -5.68 68.42 46.92
C HIS A 514 -6.57 69.48 46.24
N HIS A 515 -7.81 69.61 46.74
CA HIS A 515 -8.18 70.71 47.65
C HIS A 515 -9.33 70.31 48.57
#